data_AF-A0A3M0SCY2-F1
#
_entry.id   AF-A0A3M0SCY2-F1
#
_cell.length_a   1.000
_cell.length_b   1.000
_cell.length_c   1.000
_cell.angle_alpha   90.00
_cell.angle_beta   90.00
_cell.angle_gamma   90.00
#
_symmetry.space_group_name_H-M   'P 1'
#
loop_
_entity.id
_entity.type
_entity.pdbx_description
1 polymer ?
#
loop_
_entity_poly.entity_id
_entity_poly.type
_entity_poly.pdbx_seq_one_letter_code
_entity_poly.pdbx_strand_id
1 'polypeptide(L)'
;MVELLDNKVIDGCVTQHFDFPIGVSTVGKVITPGLGKEMIIATTTGTTATHRVEGMIKNTINGIAVAKACGIKDPKIGILNVDGARGVERALKELQSRGYKFSFSESLRADGGSVMRGNDLLAGTPDVMICDSLTGNLLVKIFASFTTGGNYETTGYGYGPGVGEGYDKIINIVSRASGAPLICEALKYCALSAKNNLLQLADIEYKNANKAGLKEIIGKILEKEKPAAAVEEVKIPPKKVVTYGIPGIDILELEDACKSLWKEGIYSESGMGCTGPIVLVSEDESENAINVLIKNGFK
;
A
#
# COMPACT_ATOMS: atom_id res chain seq x y z
N MET A 1 -5.62 -30.57 -0.50
CA MET A 1 -6.13 -29.33 0.12
C MET A 1 -7.04 -28.59 -0.85
N VAL A 2 -6.57 -28.18 -2.03
CA VAL A 2 -7.39 -27.45 -3.03
C VAL A 2 -8.67 -28.22 -3.40
N GLU A 3 -8.57 -29.52 -3.65
CA GLU A 3 -9.72 -30.39 -3.92
C GLU A 3 -10.78 -30.36 -2.79
N LEU A 4 -10.38 -30.21 -1.53
CA LEU A 4 -11.33 -30.11 -0.41
C LEU A 4 -12.08 -28.76 -0.42
N LEU A 5 -11.43 -27.68 -0.88
CA LEU A 5 -12.07 -26.38 -1.07
C LEU A 5 -13.01 -26.41 -2.27
N ASP A 6 -12.56 -26.96 -3.40
CA ASP A 6 -13.36 -27.05 -4.64
C ASP A 6 -14.62 -27.90 -4.43
N ASN A 7 -14.50 -29.00 -3.69
CA ASN A 7 -15.61 -29.86 -3.33
C ASN A 7 -16.43 -29.36 -2.12
N LYS A 8 -16.09 -28.17 -1.56
CA LYS A 8 -16.75 -27.55 -0.40
C LYS A 8 -16.82 -28.45 0.84
N VAL A 9 -15.81 -29.31 1.03
CA VAL A 9 -15.63 -30.10 2.24
C VAL A 9 -15.12 -29.21 3.39
N ILE A 10 -14.35 -28.17 3.05
CA ILE A 10 -13.89 -27.13 3.97
C ILE A 10 -14.14 -25.75 3.35
N ASP A 11 -14.42 -24.74 4.17
CA ASP A 11 -14.67 -23.36 3.72
C ASP A 11 -13.39 -22.51 3.64
N GLY A 12 -12.28 -23.01 4.18
CA GLY A 12 -10.99 -22.34 4.18
C GLY A 12 -9.91 -23.21 4.80
N CYS A 13 -8.65 -22.85 4.60
CA CYS A 13 -7.52 -23.54 5.20
C CYS A 13 -6.39 -22.59 5.61
N VAL A 14 -5.51 -23.09 6.48
CA VAL A 14 -4.22 -22.48 6.83
C VAL A 14 -3.12 -23.43 6.37
N THR A 15 -2.15 -22.91 5.60
CA THR A 15 -1.02 -23.67 5.06
C THR A 15 0.27 -22.86 5.16
N GLN A 16 1.41 -23.54 5.12
CA GLN A 16 2.73 -22.89 5.13
C GLN A 16 3.14 -22.36 3.75
N HIS A 17 2.56 -22.92 2.70
CA HIS A 17 2.90 -22.58 1.33
C HIS A 17 1.72 -22.86 0.41
N PHE A 18 1.52 -21.95 -0.55
CA PHE A 18 0.57 -22.05 -1.63
C PHE A 18 0.98 -21.06 -2.72
N ASP A 19 0.92 -21.49 -3.98
CA ASP A 19 1.23 -20.64 -5.12
C ASP A 19 -0.05 -19.92 -5.58
N PHE A 20 -0.16 -18.65 -5.23
CA PHE A 20 -1.26 -17.82 -5.67
C PHE A 20 -1.07 -17.37 -7.13
N PRO A 21 -2.14 -17.32 -7.94
CA PRO A 21 -2.07 -16.75 -9.27
C PRO A 21 -1.79 -15.23 -9.18
N ILE A 22 -1.24 -14.67 -10.26
CA ILE A 22 -1.14 -13.20 -10.41
C ILE A 22 -2.54 -12.58 -10.31
N GLY A 23 -2.66 -11.48 -9.59
CA GLY A 23 -3.93 -10.87 -9.21
C GLY A 23 -4.31 -11.14 -7.75
N VAL A 24 -3.63 -12.08 -7.09
CA VAL A 24 -3.92 -12.50 -5.72
C VAL A 24 -2.70 -12.29 -4.82
N SER A 25 -2.95 -11.63 -3.69
CA SER A 25 -1.97 -11.47 -2.61
C SER A 25 -2.65 -11.66 -1.27
N THR A 26 -1.90 -12.06 -0.27
CA THR A 26 -2.41 -12.25 1.09
C THR A 26 -2.51 -10.94 1.85
N VAL A 27 -3.52 -10.86 2.72
CA VAL A 27 -3.78 -9.69 3.57
C VAL A 27 -3.56 -10.08 5.03
N GLY A 28 -2.41 -9.71 5.58
CA GLY A 28 -2.02 -10.12 6.93
C GLY A 28 -2.69 -9.29 8.01
N LYS A 29 -2.72 -9.82 9.23
CA LYS A 29 -3.18 -9.10 10.42
C LYS A 29 -2.15 -9.24 11.53
N VAL A 30 -1.70 -8.12 12.06
CA VAL A 30 -0.60 -8.03 13.03
C VAL A 30 -1.07 -7.41 14.34
N ILE A 31 -0.32 -7.65 15.41
CA ILE A 31 -0.41 -6.90 16.66
C ILE A 31 0.70 -5.87 16.68
N THR A 32 0.36 -4.59 16.86
CA THR A 32 1.35 -3.51 16.80
C THR A 32 2.23 -3.50 18.05
N PRO A 33 3.57 -3.40 17.92
CA PRO A 33 4.47 -3.48 19.08
C PRO A 33 4.28 -2.36 20.11
N GLY A 34 3.90 -1.16 19.66
CA GLY A 34 3.84 0.02 20.53
C GLY A 34 2.62 0.03 21.45
N LEU A 35 1.45 -0.36 20.92
CA LEU A 35 0.17 -0.24 21.62
C LEU A 35 -0.66 -1.53 21.67
N GLY A 36 -0.15 -2.64 21.13
CA GLY A 36 -0.84 -3.93 21.15
C GLY A 36 -2.15 -3.95 20.33
N LYS A 37 -2.31 -3.05 19.35
CA LYS A 37 -3.52 -2.96 18.53
C LYS A 37 -3.49 -3.95 17.38
N GLU A 38 -4.66 -4.44 16.98
CA GLU A 38 -4.80 -5.15 15.71
C GLU A 38 -4.71 -4.17 14.54
N MET A 39 -3.94 -4.51 13.52
CA MET A 39 -3.84 -3.76 12.28
C MET A 39 -3.70 -4.72 11.10
N ILE A 40 -4.37 -4.42 9.99
CA ILE A 40 -4.26 -5.18 8.75
C ILE A 40 -3.12 -4.63 7.90
N ILE A 41 -2.33 -5.52 7.29
CA ILE A 41 -1.28 -5.20 6.32
C ILE A 41 -1.75 -5.67 4.94
N ALA A 42 -1.98 -4.73 4.03
CA ALA A 42 -2.42 -4.97 2.66
C ALA A 42 -1.30 -4.58 1.69
N THR A 43 -0.42 -5.49 1.24
CA THR A 43 -0.44 -6.97 1.32
C THR A 43 0.89 -7.56 1.77
N THR A 44 1.01 -8.89 1.93
CA THR A 44 2.13 -9.52 2.65
C THR A 44 2.87 -10.63 1.89
N THR A 45 2.20 -11.37 1.00
CA THR A 45 2.84 -12.28 0.03
C THR A 45 1.96 -12.41 -1.21
N GLY A 46 2.53 -12.83 -2.33
CA GLY A 46 1.85 -12.89 -3.63
C GLY A 46 2.07 -11.65 -4.50
N THR A 47 1.37 -11.62 -5.63
CA THR A 47 1.57 -10.61 -6.67
C THR A 47 0.21 -10.15 -7.19
N THR A 48 -0.29 -9.04 -6.64
CA THR A 48 -1.58 -8.45 -7.05
C THR A 48 -1.52 -7.86 -8.45
N ALA A 49 -0.37 -7.28 -8.82
CA ALA A 49 -0.07 -6.75 -10.14
C ALA A 49 1.44 -6.71 -10.34
N THR A 50 1.88 -6.65 -11.59
CA THR A 50 3.30 -6.49 -11.94
C THR A 50 3.79 -5.07 -11.66
N HIS A 51 2.90 -4.08 -11.78
CA HIS A 51 3.18 -2.69 -11.48
C HIS A 51 2.90 -2.37 -10.01
N ARG A 52 3.84 -1.70 -9.33
CA ARG A 52 3.74 -1.44 -7.87
C ARG A 52 2.52 -0.59 -7.50
N VAL A 53 2.34 0.56 -8.16
CA VAL A 53 1.22 1.48 -7.88
C VAL A 53 -0.14 0.81 -8.11
N GLU A 54 -0.32 0.15 -9.26
CA GLU A 54 -1.51 -0.68 -9.53
C GLU A 54 -1.73 -1.71 -8.42
N GLY A 55 -0.67 -2.43 -8.03
CA GLY A 55 -0.71 -3.44 -6.98
C GLY A 55 -1.19 -2.84 -5.66
N MET A 56 -0.64 -1.71 -5.23
CA MET A 56 -1.03 -1.03 -3.99
C MET A 56 -2.47 -0.48 -4.02
N ILE A 57 -2.94 0.01 -5.17
CA ILE A 57 -4.35 0.43 -5.33
C ILE A 57 -5.28 -0.79 -5.15
N LYS A 58 -4.99 -1.91 -5.84
CA LYS A 58 -5.76 -3.16 -5.69
C LYS A 58 -5.65 -3.74 -4.29
N ASN A 59 -4.48 -3.64 -3.64
CA ASN A 59 -4.28 -4.04 -2.25
C ASN A 59 -5.19 -3.27 -1.30
N THR A 60 -5.49 -2.01 -1.58
CA THR A 60 -6.44 -1.21 -0.79
C THR A 60 -7.83 -1.85 -0.78
N ILE A 61 -8.31 -2.29 -1.94
CA ILE A 61 -9.61 -2.97 -2.08
C ILE A 61 -9.61 -4.29 -1.31
N ASN A 62 -8.54 -5.08 -1.45
CA ASN A 62 -8.34 -6.33 -0.72
C ASN A 62 -8.33 -6.11 0.80
N GLY A 63 -7.60 -5.10 1.28
CA GLY A 63 -7.51 -4.75 2.69
C GLY A 63 -8.85 -4.32 3.28
N ILE A 64 -9.62 -3.50 2.56
CA ILE A 64 -10.97 -3.08 2.97
C ILE A 64 -11.92 -4.28 3.06
N ALA A 65 -11.91 -5.17 2.05
CA ALA A 65 -12.76 -6.36 2.05
C ALA A 65 -12.46 -7.26 3.27
N VAL A 66 -11.18 -7.45 3.58
CA VAL A 66 -10.73 -8.22 4.73
C VAL A 66 -11.06 -7.56 6.06
N ALA A 67 -10.90 -6.24 6.17
CA ALA A 67 -11.28 -5.50 7.36
C ALA A 67 -12.79 -5.64 7.66
N LYS A 68 -13.62 -5.55 6.60
CA LYS A 68 -15.06 -5.81 6.69
C LYS A 68 -15.37 -7.24 7.10
N ALA A 69 -14.66 -8.23 6.55
CA ALA A 69 -14.77 -9.62 6.98
C ALA A 69 -14.32 -9.82 8.44
N CYS A 70 -13.43 -8.98 8.96
CA CYS A 70 -13.06 -8.97 10.38
C CYS A 70 -14.03 -8.20 11.29
N GLY A 71 -15.13 -7.65 10.74
CA GLY A 71 -16.14 -6.91 11.50
C GLY A 71 -15.94 -5.40 11.56
N ILE A 72 -14.92 -4.85 10.90
CA ILE A 72 -14.69 -3.40 10.81
C ILE A 72 -15.56 -2.85 9.67
N LYS A 73 -16.71 -2.27 10.00
CA LYS A 73 -17.71 -1.81 9.01
C LYS A 73 -17.18 -0.72 8.08
N ASP A 74 -16.55 0.29 8.67
CA ASP A 74 -16.02 1.47 7.98
C ASP A 74 -14.51 1.59 8.24
N PRO A 75 -13.68 0.72 7.64
CA PRO A 75 -12.26 0.67 7.94
C PRO A 75 -11.56 1.94 7.48
N LYS A 76 -10.69 2.47 8.34
CA LYS A 76 -9.80 3.59 8.01
C LYS A 76 -8.50 3.07 7.44
N ILE A 77 -8.14 3.56 6.25
CA ILE A 77 -6.94 3.13 5.55
C ILE A 77 -5.80 4.13 5.73
N GLY A 78 -4.57 3.65 5.71
CA GLY A 78 -3.36 4.46 5.64
C GLY A 78 -2.42 3.91 4.59
N ILE A 79 -1.63 4.77 3.95
CA ILE A 79 -0.68 4.38 2.91
C ILE A 79 0.72 4.46 3.49
N LEU A 80 1.43 3.34 3.59
CA LEU A 80 2.81 3.39 4.06
C LEU A 80 3.66 4.19 3.08
N ASN A 81 4.53 5.05 3.60
CA ASN A 81 5.43 5.90 2.83
C ASN A 81 6.57 5.09 2.18
N VAL A 82 6.24 4.32 1.15
CA VAL A 82 7.14 3.61 0.23
C VAL A 82 7.01 4.19 -1.18
N ASP A 83 7.91 3.82 -2.10
CA ASP A 83 7.88 4.35 -3.48
C ASP A 83 6.52 4.09 -4.15
N GLY A 84 5.99 5.10 -4.85
CA GLY A 84 4.66 5.05 -5.45
C GLY A 84 3.52 5.44 -4.49
N ALA A 85 3.76 5.65 -3.19
CA ALA A 85 2.71 5.96 -2.22
C ALA A 85 1.91 7.22 -2.58
N ARG A 86 2.55 8.23 -3.20
CA ARG A 86 1.86 9.46 -3.64
C ARG A 86 1.00 9.20 -4.87
N GLY A 87 1.49 8.40 -5.82
CA GLY A 87 0.68 7.91 -6.94
C GLY A 87 -0.57 7.17 -6.47
N VAL A 88 -0.42 6.29 -5.47
CA VAL A 88 -1.53 5.57 -4.83
C VAL A 88 -2.50 6.53 -4.14
N GLU A 89 -1.99 7.50 -3.36
CA GLU A 89 -2.83 8.49 -2.68
C GLU A 89 -3.68 9.29 -3.69
N ARG A 90 -3.08 9.78 -4.78
CA ARG A 90 -3.79 10.50 -5.85
C ARG A 90 -4.88 9.63 -6.48
N ALA A 91 -4.54 8.39 -6.84
CA ALA A 91 -5.48 7.45 -7.44
C ALA A 91 -6.66 7.11 -6.52
N LEU A 92 -6.40 6.93 -5.23
CA LEU A 92 -7.43 6.63 -4.24
C LEU A 92 -8.33 7.84 -3.97
N LYS A 93 -7.79 9.06 -3.93
CA LYS A 93 -8.59 10.30 -3.84
C LYS A 93 -9.49 10.47 -5.08
N GLU A 94 -8.99 10.16 -6.26
CA GLU A 94 -9.79 10.17 -7.49
C GLU A 94 -10.89 9.10 -7.46
N LEU A 95 -10.58 7.89 -7.00
CA LEU A 95 -11.57 6.82 -6.84
C LEU A 95 -12.65 7.19 -5.81
N GLN A 96 -12.25 7.86 -4.72
CA GLN A 96 -13.16 8.39 -3.70
C GLN A 96 -14.10 9.47 -4.26
N SER A 97 -13.57 10.43 -5.03
CA SER A 97 -14.36 11.49 -5.65
C SER A 97 -15.35 10.96 -6.70
N ARG A 98 -15.05 9.80 -7.30
CA ARG A 98 -15.93 9.06 -8.21
C ARG A 98 -16.93 8.13 -7.49
N GLY A 99 -16.97 8.15 -6.17
CA GLY A 99 -18.03 7.52 -5.36
C GLY A 99 -17.68 6.18 -4.72
N TYR A 100 -16.42 5.72 -4.78
CA TYR A 100 -15.98 4.57 -3.97
C TYR A 100 -15.82 5.00 -2.51
N LYS A 101 -16.58 4.38 -1.60
CA LYS A 101 -16.67 4.83 -0.20
C LYS A 101 -15.62 4.14 0.68
N PHE A 102 -14.73 4.93 1.25
CA PHE A 102 -13.80 4.55 2.32
C PHE A 102 -13.33 5.81 3.04
N SER A 103 -12.65 5.64 4.19
CA SER A 103 -12.07 6.74 4.96
C SER A 103 -10.55 6.61 5.03
N PHE A 104 -9.83 7.72 4.88
CA PHE A 104 -8.43 7.79 5.25
C PHE A 104 -8.31 7.91 6.77
N SER A 105 -7.27 7.29 7.33
CA SER A 105 -6.78 7.59 8.67
C SER A 105 -5.78 8.74 8.58
N GLU A 106 -5.62 9.45 9.69
CA GLU A 106 -4.72 10.61 9.80
C GLU A 106 -3.44 10.19 10.50
N SER A 107 -2.28 10.44 9.89
CA SER A 107 -0.97 10.17 10.50
C SER A 107 -0.83 10.93 11.83
N LEU A 108 -0.07 10.35 12.76
CA LEU A 108 0.26 10.96 14.06
C LEU A 108 1.14 12.22 13.96
N ARG A 109 1.59 12.58 12.76
CA ARG A 109 2.37 13.80 12.55
C ARG A 109 1.53 15.04 12.78
N ALA A 110 2.18 16.14 13.13
CA ALA A 110 1.52 17.43 13.29
C ALA A 110 0.81 17.92 12.00
N ASP A 111 1.34 17.57 10.83
CA ASP A 111 0.75 17.88 9.52
C ASP A 111 -0.27 16.84 9.02
N GLY A 112 -0.48 15.75 9.78
CA GLY A 112 -1.47 14.71 9.46
C GLY A 112 -1.25 14.02 8.11
N GLY A 113 -2.36 13.66 7.47
CA GLY A 113 -2.40 13.10 6.12
C GLY A 113 -2.45 11.58 6.07
N SER A 114 -2.80 11.08 4.88
CA SER A 114 -3.04 9.65 4.63
C SER A 114 -1.76 8.80 4.50
N VAL A 115 -0.62 9.45 4.28
CA VAL A 115 0.70 8.81 4.10
C VAL A 115 1.39 8.65 5.46
N MET A 116 1.72 7.41 5.79
CA MET A 116 2.09 6.96 7.13
C MET A 116 3.52 6.46 7.24
N ARG A 117 4.04 6.42 8.47
CA ARG A 117 5.45 6.09 8.78
C ARG A 117 5.59 4.97 9.78
N GLY A 118 6.84 4.67 10.14
CA GLY A 118 7.19 3.73 11.21
C GLY A 118 6.45 4.01 12.53
N ASN A 119 6.27 5.27 12.92
CA ASN A 119 5.54 5.60 14.16
C ASN A 119 4.07 5.20 14.08
N ASP A 120 3.42 5.40 12.92
CA ASP A 120 2.03 5.00 12.69
C ASP A 120 1.86 3.49 12.66
N LEU A 121 2.85 2.79 12.10
CA LEU A 121 2.97 1.34 12.10
C LEU A 121 3.07 0.78 13.54
N LEU A 122 3.90 1.39 14.39
CA LEU A 122 4.08 0.98 15.78
C LEU A 122 2.83 1.26 16.64
N ALA A 123 2.13 2.36 16.35
CA ALA A 123 0.92 2.76 17.08
C ALA A 123 -0.34 2.02 16.61
N GLY A 124 -0.36 1.49 15.38
CA GLY A 124 -1.58 0.98 14.75
C GLY A 124 -2.56 2.12 14.45
N THR A 125 -2.09 3.14 13.74
CA THR A 125 -2.89 4.34 13.40
C THR A 125 -4.06 4.03 12.44
N PRO A 126 -3.89 3.27 11.34
CA PRO A 126 -5.01 2.85 10.52
C PRO A 126 -5.54 1.47 10.94
N ASP A 127 -6.76 1.14 10.51
CA ASP A 127 -7.24 -0.25 10.54
C ASP A 127 -6.54 -1.09 9.47
N VAL A 128 -6.26 -0.48 8.31
CA VAL A 128 -5.60 -1.11 7.16
C VAL A 128 -4.41 -0.26 6.71
N MET A 129 -3.19 -0.80 6.83
CA MET A 129 -1.97 -0.21 6.29
C MET A 129 -1.68 -0.79 4.90
N ILE A 130 -1.60 0.09 3.90
CA ILE A 130 -1.36 -0.27 2.49
C ILE A 130 0.12 -0.19 2.19
N CYS A 131 0.68 -1.26 1.62
CA CYS A 131 2.05 -1.33 1.12
C CYS A 131 2.17 -2.31 -0.06
N ASP A 132 3.33 -2.34 -0.69
CA ASP A 132 3.69 -3.42 -1.61
C ASP A 132 3.91 -4.74 -0.85
N SER A 133 3.84 -5.87 -1.56
CA SER A 133 3.90 -7.19 -0.94
C SER A 133 5.26 -7.53 -0.33
N LEU A 134 6.36 -7.00 -0.87
CA LEU A 134 7.70 -7.24 -0.30
C LEU A 134 7.87 -6.50 1.02
N THR A 135 7.48 -5.22 1.07
CA THR A 135 7.47 -4.46 2.33
C THR A 135 6.57 -5.12 3.35
N GLY A 136 5.34 -5.49 2.98
CA GLY A 136 4.42 -6.14 3.91
C GLY A 136 4.89 -7.52 4.38
N ASN A 137 5.64 -8.26 3.56
CA ASN A 137 6.29 -9.51 3.98
C ASN A 137 7.25 -9.27 5.15
N LEU A 138 8.09 -8.24 5.03
CA LEU A 138 9.03 -7.85 6.07
C LEU A 138 8.30 -7.38 7.33
N LEU A 139 7.25 -6.56 7.18
CA LEU A 139 6.47 -6.04 8.29
C LEU A 139 5.81 -7.16 9.10
N VAL A 140 5.13 -8.12 8.45
CA VAL A 140 4.52 -9.25 9.17
C VAL A 140 5.56 -10.03 9.97
N LYS A 141 6.72 -10.31 9.38
CA LYS A 141 7.82 -11.01 10.07
C LYS A 141 8.30 -10.24 11.29
N ILE A 142 8.60 -8.95 11.13
CA ILE A 142 9.06 -8.09 12.22
C ILE A 142 8.00 -8.06 13.33
N PHE A 143 6.73 -7.83 13.00
CA PHE A 143 5.66 -7.66 13.98
C PHE A 143 5.29 -8.97 14.69
N ALA A 144 5.47 -10.10 14.02
CA ALA A 144 5.18 -11.39 14.60
C ALA A 144 6.31 -11.94 15.48
N SER A 145 7.54 -11.43 15.32
CA SER A 145 8.75 -11.98 15.96
C SER A 145 9.63 -10.95 16.69
N PHE A 146 9.15 -9.71 16.89
CA PHE A 146 9.94 -8.64 17.53
C PHE A 146 10.38 -8.97 18.96
N THR A 147 9.67 -9.85 19.67
CA THR A 147 10.01 -10.32 21.02
C THR A 147 10.95 -11.52 21.04
N THR A 148 11.19 -12.16 19.89
CA THR A 148 11.98 -13.40 19.79
C THR A 148 13.25 -13.24 18.96
N GLY A 149 13.54 -12.04 18.46
CA GLY A 149 14.68 -11.78 17.59
C GLY A 149 14.61 -12.44 16.21
N GLY A 150 13.40 -12.72 15.69
CA GLY A 150 13.22 -13.21 14.31
C GLY A 150 13.11 -14.73 14.13
N ASN A 151 13.49 -15.53 15.12
CA ASN A 151 13.57 -16.99 14.98
C ASN A 151 12.23 -17.72 15.14
N TYR A 152 11.22 -17.08 15.74
CA TYR A 152 9.95 -17.71 16.08
C TYR A 152 8.82 -16.68 16.12
N GLU A 153 7.82 -16.83 15.27
CA GLU A 153 6.70 -15.89 15.23
C GLU A 153 5.66 -16.26 16.32
N THR A 154 5.40 -15.35 17.26
CA THR A 154 4.58 -15.59 18.46
C THR A 154 3.30 -14.76 18.52
N THR A 155 3.24 -13.65 17.79
CA THR A 155 2.13 -12.68 17.83
C THR A 155 1.53 -12.45 16.44
N GLY A 156 0.28 -12.01 16.40
CA GLY A 156 -0.44 -11.76 15.14
C GLY A 156 -1.15 -13.00 14.61
N TYR A 157 -1.58 -12.92 13.35
CA TYR A 157 -2.52 -13.86 12.73
C TYR A 157 -1.94 -14.51 11.46
N GLY A 158 -0.62 -14.46 11.30
CA GLY A 158 0.07 -14.89 10.09
C GLY A 158 -0.06 -13.91 8.92
N TYR A 159 0.22 -14.41 7.72
CA TYR A 159 0.25 -13.63 6.49
C TYR A 159 -1.15 -13.43 5.92
N GLY A 160 -2.14 -14.16 6.43
CA GLY A 160 -3.57 -13.98 6.18
C GLY A 160 -4.06 -14.60 4.87
N PRO A 161 -5.36 -14.40 4.54
CA PRO A 161 -6.00 -15.02 3.38
C PRO A 161 -5.52 -14.36 2.08
N GLY A 162 -5.36 -15.15 1.03
CA GLY A 162 -5.22 -14.65 -0.33
C GLY A 162 -6.50 -13.99 -0.82
N VAL A 163 -6.41 -12.78 -1.36
CA VAL A 163 -7.54 -12.00 -1.87
C VAL A 163 -7.17 -11.34 -3.21
N GLY A 164 -8.14 -11.29 -4.13
CA GLY A 164 -8.02 -10.65 -5.43
C GLY A 164 -9.35 -10.60 -6.17
N GLU A 165 -9.41 -9.83 -7.25
CA GLU A 165 -10.63 -9.69 -8.09
C GLU A 165 -10.99 -11.06 -8.70
N GLY A 166 -12.17 -11.59 -8.34
CA GLY A 166 -12.65 -12.88 -8.85
C GLY A 166 -11.97 -14.11 -8.24
N TYR A 167 -11.16 -13.96 -7.19
CA TYR A 167 -10.58 -15.10 -6.47
C TYR A 167 -11.63 -15.77 -5.57
N ASP A 168 -11.61 -17.10 -5.50
CA ASP A 168 -12.74 -17.91 -5.02
C ASP A 168 -12.39 -18.85 -3.85
N LYS A 169 -11.20 -18.72 -3.25
CA LYS A 169 -10.72 -19.62 -2.20
C LYS A 169 -10.19 -18.86 -0.98
N ILE A 170 -10.46 -19.37 0.22
CA ILE A 170 -9.92 -18.82 1.47
C ILE A 170 -8.72 -19.66 1.90
N ILE A 171 -7.53 -19.22 1.49
CA ILE A 171 -6.26 -19.88 1.81
C ILE A 171 -5.41 -18.90 2.59
N ASN A 172 -5.13 -19.23 3.85
CA ASN A 172 -4.33 -18.42 4.75
C ASN A 172 -2.90 -18.95 4.81
N ILE A 173 -1.92 -18.04 4.84
CA ILE A 173 -0.50 -18.41 4.92
C ILE A 173 0.06 -18.15 6.32
N VAL A 174 0.83 -19.12 6.80
CA VAL A 174 1.71 -18.99 7.97
C VAL A 174 3.15 -19.31 7.56
N SER A 175 4.12 -18.84 8.33
CA SER A 175 5.52 -19.19 8.14
C SER A 175 5.81 -20.58 8.74
N ARG A 176 6.90 -21.21 8.28
CA ARG A 176 7.51 -22.35 9.00
C ARG A 176 7.98 -21.96 10.41
N ALA A 177 8.30 -20.69 10.62
CA ALA A 177 8.67 -20.15 11.93
C ALA A 177 7.45 -19.82 12.81
N SER A 178 6.23 -19.96 12.31
CA SER A 178 5.03 -19.63 13.07
C SER A 178 4.81 -20.59 14.22
N GLY A 179 4.75 -20.02 15.42
CA GLY A 179 4.49 -20.76 16.65
C GLY A 179 3.02 -21.10 16.85
N ALA A 180 2.77 -22.06 17.75
CA ALA A 180 1.41 -22.48 18.11
C ALA A 180 0.45 -21.33 18.47
N PRO A 181 0.87 -20.27 19.21
CA PRO A 181 -0.01 -19.13 19.49
C PRO A 181 -0.47 -18.40 18.21
N LEU A 182 0.45 -18.10 17.29
CA LEU A 182 0.12 -17.44 16.02
C LEU A 182 -0.73 -18.35 15.13
N ILE A 183 -0.41 -19.65 15.06
CA ILE A 183 -1.19 -20.62 14.27
C ILE A 183 -2.65 -20.69 14.77
N CYS A 184 -2.86 -20.65 16.09
CA CYS A 184 -4.20 -20.59 16.68
C CYS A 184 -4.98 -19.36 16.17
N GLU A 185 -4.35 -18.19 16.18
CA GLU A 185 -4.95 -16.96 15.68
C GLU A 185 -5.18 -17.00 14.16
N ALA A 186 -4.26 -17.57 13.38
CA ALA A 186 -4.44 -17.76 11.94
C ALA A 186 -5.64 -18.68 11.61
N LEU A 187 -5.87 -19.73 12.41
CA LEU A 187 -7.05 -20.60 12.28
C LEU A 187 -8.35 -19.85 12.57
N LYS A 188 -8.37 -19.03 13.64
CA LYS A 188 -9.52 -18.16 13.94
C LYS A 188 -9.77 -17.15 12.83
N TYR A 189 -8.72 -16.56 12.28
CA TYR A 189 -8.80 -15.59 11.19
C TYR A 189 -9.35 -16.23 9.90
N CYS A 190 -8.90 -17.44 9.59
CA CYS A 190 -9.44 -18.23 8.48
C CYS A 190 -10.94 -18.54 8.69
N ALA A 191 -11.32 -18.99 9.89
CA ALA A 191 -12.72 -19.27 10.21
C ALA A 191 -13.60 -18.01 10.15
N LEU A 192 -13.09 -16.87 10.62
CA LEU A 192 -13.79 -15.59 10.55
C LEU A 192 -13.99 -15.13 9.11
N SER A 193 -12.95 -15.27 8.28
CA SER A 193 -13.00 -14.95 6.84
C SER A 193 -14.07 -15.76 6.13
N ALA A 194 -14.17 -17.06 6.42
CA ALA A 194 -15.20 -17.93 5.88
C ALA A 194 -16.60 -17.55 6.41
N LYS A 195 -16.76 -17.46 7.73
CA LYS A 195 -18.03 -17.14 8.39
C LYS A 195 -18.65 -15.83 7.91
N ASN A 196 -17.82 -14.83 7.65
CA ASN A 196 -18.25 -13.50 7.24
C ASN A 196 -18.19 -13.29 5.71
N ASN A 197 -18.13 -14.37 4.92
CA ASN A 197 -18.21 -14.36 3.47
C ASN A 197 -17.18 -13.43 2.80
N LEU A 198 -15.90 -13.53 3.18
CA LEU A 198 -14.81 -12.70 2.64
C LEU A 198 -14.83 -12.62 1.10
N LEU A 199 -15.04 -13.74 0.41
CA LEU A 199 -15.05 -13.79 -1.06
C LEU A 199 -16.17 -12.92 -1.65
N GLN A 200 -17.35 -12.94 -1.05
CA GLN A 200 -18.48 -12.11 -1.45
C GLN A 200 -18.20 -10.63 -1.16
N LEU A 201 -17.60 -10.32 -0.01
CA LEU A 201 -17.21 -8.95 0.32
C LEU A 201 -16.17 -8.41 -0.67
N ALA A 202 -15.16 -9.20 -1.02
CA ALA A 202 -14.17 -8.82 -2.02
C ALA A 202 -14.82 -8.53 -3.38
N ASP A 203 -15.72 -9.39 -3.86
CA ASP A 203 -16.47 -9.16 -5.10
C ASP A 203 -17.31 -7.86 -5.05
N ILE A 204 -17.97 -7.58 -3.92
CA ILE A 204 -18.72 -6.32 -3.72
C ILE A 204 -17.78 -5.11 -3.77
N GLU A 205 -16.65 -5.13 -3.06
CA GLU A 205 -15.70 -4.01 -3.06
C GLU A 205 -15.11 -3.77 -4.46
N TYR A 206 -14.72 -4.82 -5.18
CA TYR A 206 -14.24 -4.70 -6.56
C TYR A 206 -15.32 -4.18 -7.50
N LYS A 207 -16.56 -4.64 -7.40
CA LYS A 207 -17.69 -4.09 -8.19
C LYS A 207 -17.89 -2.61 -7.92
N ASN A 208 -17.85 -2.19 -6.66
CA ASN A 208 -18.00 -0.79 -6.27
C ASN A 208 -16.83 0.07 -6.79
N ALA A 209 -15.58 -0.41 -6.64
CA ALA A 209 -14.40 0.28 -7.13
C ALA A 209 -14.39 0.37 -8.68
N ASN A 210 -14.75 -0.71 -9.37
CA ASN A 210 -14.87 -0.73 -10.83
C ASN A 210 -15.95 0.24 -11.32
N LYS A 211 -17.10 0.31 -10.62
CA LYS A 211 -18.15 1.30 -10.91
C LYS A 211 -17.67 2.75 -10.73
N ALA A 212 -16.73 2.99 -9.80
CA ALA A 212 -16.07 4.27 -9.61
C ALA A 212 -14.88 4.50 -10.57
N GLY A 213 -14.65 3.62 -11.55
CA GLY A 213 -13.62 3.80 -12.59
C GLY A 213 -12.23 3.28 -12.25
N LEU A 214 -12.09 2.32 -11.32
CA LEU A 214 -10.80 1.71 -10.94
C LEU A 214 -9.92 1.35 -12.15
N LYS A 215 -10.48 0.65 -13.15
CA LYS A 215 -9.74 0.19 -14.34
C LYS A 215 -9.25 1.35 -15.20
N GLU A 216 -10.04 2.42 -15.30
CA GLU A 216 -9.66 3.62 -16.05
C GLU A 216 -8.50 4.36 -15.36
N ILE A 217 -8.58 4.54 -14.04
CA ILE A 217 -7.54 5.22 -13.25
C ILE A 217 -6.22 4.45 -13.36
N ILE A 218 -6.24 3.13 -13.18
CA ILE A 218 -5.06 2.28 -13.34
C ILE A 218 -4.51 2.39 -14.77
N GLY A 219 -5.37 2.33 -15.80
CA GLY A 219 -4.96 2.44 -17.20
C GLY A 219 -4.17 3.72 -17.48
N LYS A 220 -4.63 4.87 -16.98
CA LYS A 220 -3.93 6.15 -17.12
C LYS A 220 -2.55 6.17 -16.46
N ILE A 221 -2.40 5.52 -15.31
CA ILE A 221 -1.11 5.42 -14.60
C ILE A 221 -0.13 4.59 -15.44
N LEU A 222 -0.58 3.41 -15.89
CA LEU A 222 0.24 2.51 -16.70
C LEU A 222 0.64 3.12 -18.05
N GLU A 223 -0.19 3.98 -18.64
CA GLU A 223 0.14 4.70 -19.87
C GLU A 223 1.18 5.80 -19.66
N LYS A 224 1.11 6.54 -18.55
CA LYS A 224 2.10 7.57 -18.20
C LYS A 224 3.48 6.99 -17.90
N GLU A 225 3.53 5.80 -17.29
CA GLU A 225 4.79 5.12 -16.95
C GLU A 225 5.38 4.30 -18.10
N LYS A 226 4.75 4.27 -19.29
CA LYS A 226 5.43 3.77 -20.49
C LYS A 226 6.63 4.68 -20.76
N PRO A 227 7.84 4.13 -21.01
CA PRO A 227 8.98 4.95 -21.34
C PRO A 227 8.66 5.81 -22.55
N ALA A 228 8.60 7.13 -22.35
CA ALA A 228 8.55 8.08 -23.44
C ALA A 228 9.80 7.84 -24.30
N ALA A 229 9.58 7.57 -25.58
CA ALA A 229 10.67 7.46 -26.54
C ALA A 229 11.47 8.79 -26.54
N ALA A 230 12.78 8.66 -26.43
CA ALA A 230 13.81 9.71 -26.44
C ALA A 230 13.75 10.71 -25.27
N VAL A 231 14.66 10.51 -24.32
CA VAL A 231 15.08 11.52 -23.35
C VAL A 231 15.64 12.72 -24.12
N GLU A 232 14.92 13.84 -24.15
CA GLU A 232 15.51 15.14 -24.47
C GLU A 232 16.59 15.44 -23.42
N GLU A 233 17.82 15.69 -23.84
CA GLU A 233 18.85 16.26 -22.98
C GLU A 233 18.41 17.67 -22.54
N VAL A 234 17.78 17.75 -21.37
CA VAL A 234 17.43 19.03 -20.75
C VAL A 234 18.71 19.67 -20.21
N LYS A 235 19.04 20.87 -20.70
CA LYS A 235 20.19 21.64 -20.18
C LYS A 235 19.92 22.02 -18.73
N ILE A 236 20.84 21.64 -17.84
CA ILE A 236 20.81 22.01 -16.43
C ILE A 236 21.10 23.52 -16.32
N PRO A 237 20.26 24.32 -15.65
CA PRO A 237 20.50 25.75 -15.43
C PRO A 237 21.78 26.01 -14.62
N PRO A 238 22.30 27.26 -14.61
CA PRO A 238 23.44 27.62 -13.78
C PRO A 238 23.20 27.25 -12.31
N LYS A 239 24.20 26.62 -11.69
CA LYS A 239 24.10 26.15 -10.31
C LYS A 239 23.78 27.30 -9.35
N LYS A 240 22.71 27.14 -8.57
CA LYS A 240 22.33 28.00 -7.44
C LYS A 240 22.43 27.22 -6.13
N VAL A 241 22.55 27.93 -5.01
CA VAL A 241 22.46 27.32 -3.68
C VAL A 241 21.00 26.96 -3.41
N VAL A 242 20.74 25.69 -3.16
CA VAL A 242 19.40 25.19 -2.87
C VAL A 242 19.19 25.06 -1.37
N THR A 243 18.39 25.96 -0.78
CA THR A 243 18.13 26.01 0.66
C THR A 243 16.70 25.62 1.02
N TYR A 244 15.79 25.57 0.04
CA TYR A 244 14.39 25.29 0.25
C TYR A 244 14.03 23.90 -0.29
N GLY A 245 13.52 23.02 0.58
CA GLY A 245 13.05 21.69 0.21
C GLY A 245 11.54 21.68 -0.02
N ILE A 246 11.11 21.35 -1.24
CA ILE A 246 9.71 21.15 -1.61
C ILE A 246 9.35 19.67 -1.37
N PRO A 247 8.56 19.34 -0.34
CA PRO A 247 8.12 17.97 -0.10
C PRO A 247 6.91 17.59 -0.96
N GLY A 248 6.62 16.29 -0.98
CA GLY A 248 5.39 15.75 -1.60
C GLY A 248 5.56 15.24 -3.03
N ILE A 249 6.80 15.09 -3.49
CA ILE A 249 7.13 14.51 -4.80
C ILE A 249 7.42 13.01 -4.62
N ASP A 250 6.99 12.17 -5.58
CA ASP A 250 7.29 10.73 -5.57
C ASP A 250 8.78 10.49 -5.92
N ILE A 251 9.39 9.46 -5.35
CA ILE A 251 10.80 9.13 -5.59
C ILE A 251 11.06 8.74 -7.04
N LEU A 252 10.08 8.13 -7.71
CA LEU A 252 10.21 7.74 -9.12
C LEU A 252 10.07 8.95 -10.05
N GLU A 253 9.38 9.99 -9.61
CA GLU A 253 9.14 11.21 -10.38
C GLU A 253 10.18 12.30 -10.09
N LEU A 254 11.13 12.08 -9.17
CA LEU A 254 12.01 13.11 -8.63
C LEU A 254 12.95 13.70 -9.68
N GLU A 255 13.51 12.84 -10.52
CA GLU A 255 14.40 13.28 -11.59
C GLU A 255 13.63 14.05 -12.67
N ASP A 256 12.42 13.60 -13.01
CA ASP A 256 11.56 14.26 -13.99
C ASP A 256 10.99 15.58 -13.46
N ALA A 257 10.69 15.65 -12.15
CA ALA A 257 10.32 16.87 -11.45
C ALA A 257 11.46 17.90 -11.53
N CYS A 258 12.70 17.49 -11.24
CA CYS A 258 13.87 18.35 -11.42
C CYS A 258 14.05 18.79 -12.88
N LYS A 259 13.94 17.86 -13.85
CA LYS A 259 14.01 18.20 -15.28
C LYS A 259 12.92 19.19 -15.71
N SER A 260 11.72 19.08 -15.15
CA SER A 260 10.62 20.01 -15.45
C SER A 260 10.93 21.43 -14.99
N LEU A 261 11.62 21.59 -13.85
CA LEU A 261 12.12 22.87 -13.36
C LEU A 261 13.27 23.39 -14.22
N TRP A 262 14.19 22.51 -14.64
CA TRP A 262 15.29 22.87 -15.53
C TRP A 262 14.80 23.41 -16.87
N LYS A 263 13.70 22.86 -17.43
CA LYS A 263 13.07 23.36 -18.67
C LYS A 263 12.55 24.80 -18.53
N GLU A 264 12.19 25.22 -17.32
CA GLU A 264 11.75 26.58 -16.99
C GLU A 264 12.89 27.47 -16.46
N GLY A 265 14.14 26.99 -16.52
CA GLY A 265 15.33 27.74 -16.10
C GLY A 265 15.59 27.77 -14.58
N ILE A 266 14.84 27.01 -13.79
CA ILE A 266 14.99 26.96 -12.33
C ILE A 266 16.00 25.87 -11.98
N TYR A 267 17.07 26.22 -11.26
CA TYR A 267 18.03 25.22 -10.79
C TYR A 267 17.43 24.42 -9.62
N SER A 268 17.44 23.10 -9.75
CA SER A 268 16.94 22.21 -8.70
C SER A 268 17.80 20.95 -8.56
N GLU A 269 17.88 20.43 -7.35
CA GLU A 269 18.52 19.16 -7.02
C GLU A 269 17.51 18.19 -6.38
N SER A 270 17.66 16.88 -6.63
CA SER A 270 16.90 15.85 -5.94
C SER A 270 17.47 15.60 -4.54
N GLY A 271 16.62 15.45 -3.53
CA GLY A 271 17.06 15.19 -2.16
C GLY A 271 16.14 14.26 -1.39
N MET A 272 16.62 13.83 -0.21
CA MET A 272 15.84 13.07 0.74
C MET A 272 15.69 13.88 2.03
N GLY A 273 14.47 14.36 2.29
CA GLY A 273 14.16 15.06 3.53
C GLY A 273 13.76 14.09 4.63
N CYS A 274 13.67 14.59 5.87
CA CYS A 274 13.02 13.89 6.97
C CYS A 274 11.58 13.45 6.59
N THR A 275 11.00 14.16 5.62
CA THR A 275 9.71 14.06 4.90
C THR A 275 9.41 12.80 4.10
N GLY A 276 10.45 12.19 3.54
CA GLY A 276 10.33 11.53 2.25
C GLY A 276 11.11 12.29 1.19
N PRO A 277 10.91 11.95 -0.08
CA PRO A 277 11.63 12.59 -1.18
C PRO A 277 11.26 14.06 -1.32
N ILE A 278 12.25 14.91 -1.61
CA ILE A 278 12.11 16.37 -1.74
C ILE A 278 12.84 16.88 -2.98
N VAL A 279 12.30 17.93 -3.60
CA VAL A 279 13.02 18.71 -4.61
C VAL A 279 13.60 19.95 -3.94
N LEU A 280 14.91 20.15 -4.06
CA LEU A 280 15.64 21.28 -3.48
C LEU A 280 15.75 22.40 -4.51
N VAL A 281 15.35 23.61 -4.15
CA VAL A 281 15.46 24.84 -4.97
C VAL A 281 16.01 25.99 -4.13
N SER A 282 16.36 27.10 -4.76
CA SER A 282 16.70 28.32 -4.03
C SER A 282 15.44 28.97 -3.45
N GLU A 283 15.58 29.65 -2.31
CA GLU A 283 14.45 30.20 -1.56
C GLU A 283 13.69 31.29 -2.32
N ASP A 284 14.40 32.09 -3.12
CA ASP A 284 13.86 33.11 -4.03
C ASP A 284 13.03 32.54 -5.19
N GLU A 285 13.19 31.26 -5.52
CA GLU A 285 12.49 30.60 -6.64
C GLU A 285 11.41 29.60 -6.16
N SER A 286 11.23 29.47 -4.85
CA SER A 286 10.37 28.46 -4.22
C SER A 286 8.91 28.50 -4.67
N GLU A 287 8.28 29.67 -4.72
CA GLU A 287 6.89 29.83 -5.18
C GLU A 287 6.72 29.44 -6.66
N ASN A 288 7.63 29.90 -7.53
CA ASN A 288 7.61 29.58 -8.94
C ASN A 288 7.81 28.08 -9.17
N ALA A 289 8.75 27.46 -8.46
CA ALA A 289 9.00 26.03 -8.54
C ALA A 289 7.77 25.21 -8.12
N ILE A 290 7.09 25.60 -7.04
CA ILE A 290 5.84 24.94 -6.61
C ILE A 290 4.78 25.02 -7.71
N ASN A 291 4.59 26.19 -8.32
CA ASN A 291 3.62 26.38 -9.39
C ASN A 291 3.92 25.52 -10.63
N VAL A 292 5.20 25.41 -11.02
CA VAL A 292 5.63 24.53 -12.13
C VAL A 292 5.36 23.06 -11.82
N LEU A 293 5.68 22.61 -10.59
CA LEU A 293 5.46 21.24 -10.18
C LEU A 293 3.97 20.88 -10.11
N ILE A 294 3.12 21.80 -9.65
CA ILE A 294 1.65 21.61 -9.66
C ILE A 294 1.13 21.55 -11.10
N LYS A 295 1.56 22.49 -11.95
CA LYS A 295 1.15 22.55 -13.37
C LYS A 295 1.50 21.27 -14.12
N ASN A 296 2.66 20.68 -13.84
CA ASN A 296 3.13 19.44 -14.45
C ASN A 296 2.62 18.17 -13.74
N GLY A 297 1.85 18.31 -12.66
CA GLY A 297 1.18 17.20 -11.97
C GLY A 297 2.06 16.39 -11.02
N PHE A 298 3.23 16.92 -10.63
CA PHE A 298 4.12 16.26 -9.67
C PHE A 298 3.69 16.51 -8.22
N LYS A 299 3.02 17.64 -7.94
CA LYS A 299 2.53 18.05 -6.62
C LYS A 299 1.03 18.35 -6.67
#